data_AF-A0A127A305-F1
#
_entry.id   AF-A0A127A305-F1
#
_cell.length_a   1.000
_cell.length_b   1.000
_cell.length_c   1.000
_cell.angle_alpha   90.00
_cell.angle_beta   90.00
_cell.angle_gamma   90.00
#
_symmetry.space_group_name_H-M   'P 1'
#
loop_
_entity.id
_entity.type
_entity.pdbx_description
1 polymer ?
#
loop_
_entity_poly.entity_id
_entity_poly.type
_entity_poly.pdbx_seq_one_letter_code
_entity_poly.pdbx_strand_id
1 'polypeptide(L)'
;MAQHSVSAGEDEAPEPAIEELGALVLRVWRERGTEQGLRVRILASEGQNEPASMAVLADPEAALEAVRKWLDARQEPPGPSRG
;
A
#
# COMPACT_ATOMS: atom_id res chain seq x y z
N MET A 1 53.02 14.46 0.43
CA MET A 1 51.84 15.27 0.08
C MET A 1 51.56 15.07 -1.40
N ALA A 2 50.41 14.46 -1.73
CA ALA A 2 49.64 14.71 -2.95
C ALA A 2 48.39 13.81 -2.84
N GLN A 3 47.29 14.43 -2.45
CA GLN A 3 45.98 13.84 -2.31
C GLN A 3 45.36 13.77 -3.71
N HIS A 4 45.03 12.57 -4.20
CA HIS A 4 44.14 12.47 -5.36
C HIS A 4 42.70 12.51 -4.86
N SER A 5 42.14 13.72 -4.88
CA SER A 5 40.71 13.96 -4.74
C SER A 5 40.01 13.38 -5.97
N VAL A 6 39.17 12.37 -5.77
CA VAL A 6 38.14 12.01 -6.73
C VAL A 6 36.89 12.78 -6.33
N SER A 7 36.63 13.87 -7.05
CA SER A 7 35.32 14.51 -7.07
C SER A 7 34.40 13.64 -7.89
N ALA A 8 33.59 12.82 -7.22
CA ALA A 8 32.38 12.26 -7.82
C ALA A 8 31.29 13.33 -7.66
N GLY A 9 31.13 14.15 -8.70
CA GLY A 9 29.92 14.92 -8.90
C GLY A 9 28.87 13.96 -9.42
N GLU A 10 28.20 13.26 -8.51
CA GLU A 10 26.99 12.52 -8.82
C GLU A 10 25.84 13.53 -8.75
N ASP A 11 25.58 14.14 -9.91
CA ASP A 11 24.28 14.70 -10.28
C ASP A 11 23.29 13.51 -10.40
N GLU A 12 23.08 12.79 -9.30
CA GLU A 12 21.92 11.91 -9.16
C GLU A 12 20.74 12.85 -8.94
N ALA A 13 20.07 13.20 -10.05
CA ALA A 13 18.70 13.65 -9.97
C ALA A 13 17.97 12.69 -9.02
N PRO A 14 17.31 13.19 -7.95
CA PRO A 14 16.68 12.30 -6.99
C PRO A 14 15.76 11.38 -7.78
N GLU A 15 15.98 10.07 -7.68
CA GLU A 15 15.03 9.09 -8.20
C GLU A 15 13.66 9.58 -7.74
N PRO A 16 12.66 9.69 -8.64
CA PRO A 16 11.36 10.22 -8.26
C PRO A 16 10.94 9.41 -7.05
N ALA A 17 10.89 10.06 -5.89
CA ALA A 17 10.49 9.43 -4.65
C ALA A 17 9.17 8.76 -5.02
N ILE A 18 9.18 7.43 -5.13
CA ILE A 18 7.97 6.69 -5.48
C ILE A 18 7.05 7.06 -4.35
N GLU A 19 6.13 7.97 -4.65
CA GLU A 19 5.18 8.55 -3.72
C GLU A 19 4.57 7.36 -3.00
N GLU A 20 4.97 7.18 -1.75
CA GLU A 20 5.10 5.88 -1.08
C GLU A 20 3.86 5.00 -1.29
N LEU A 21 3.89 4.20 -2.37
CA LEU A 21 2.73 3.45 -2.84
C LEU A 21 2.44 2.35 -1.82
N GLY A 22 1.62 2.65 -0.83
CA GLY A 22 1.17 1.65 0.14
C GLY A 22 0.61 0.38 -0.53
N ALA A 23 0.84 -0.77 0.10
CA ALA A 23 0.43 -2.06 -0.43
C ALA A 23 -0.83 -2.58 0.28
N LEU A 24 -1.69 -3.28 -0.47
CA LEU A 24 -2.83 -4.01 0.07
C LEU A 24 -2.70 -5.49 -0.27
N VAL A 25 -2.67 -6.35 0.75
CA VAL A 25 -2.56 -7.81 0.59
C VAL A 25 -3.87 -8.46 1.02
N LEU A 26 -4.44 -9.27 0.13
CA LEU A 26 -5.61 -10.10 0.41
C LEU A 26 -5.19 -11.57 0.50
N ARG A 27 -5.38 -12.18 1.67
CA ARG A 27 -5.22 -13.63 1.84
C ARG A 27 -6.58 -14.28 1.93
N VAL A 28 -6.89 -15.15 0.98
CA VAL A 28 -8.17 -15.87 0.90
C VAL A 28 -7.94 -17.35 1.18
N TRP A 29 -8.77 -17.94 2.04
CA TRP A 29 -8.75 -19.38 2.29
C TRP A 29 -10.16 -19.90 2.55
N ARG A 30 -10.32 -21.22 2.45
CA ARG A 30 -11.53 -21.89 2.91
C ARG A 30 -11.40 -22.28 4.37
N GLU A 31 -12.35 -21.85 5.20
CA GLU A 31 -12.43 -22.20 6.62
C GLU A 31 -13.52 -23.26 6.81
N ARG A 32 -13.13 -24.46 7.24
CA ARG A 32 -14.11 -25.51 7.53
C ARG A 32 -14.86 -25.15 8.82
N GLY A 33 -16.18 -25.34 8.81
CA GLY A 33 -17.03 -25.12 9.98
C GLY A 33 -17.66 -23.71 10.06
N THR A 34 -17.46 -22.86 9.05
CA THR A 34 -18.23 -21.62 8.89
C THR A 34 -19.30 -21.81 7.82
N GLU A 35 -20.45 -21.15 7.95
CA GLU A 35 -21.60 -21.31 7.03
C GLU A 35 -21.23 -21.03 5.58
N GLN A 36 -20.40 -20.01 5.34
CA GLN A 36 -19.98 -19.58 4.01
C GLN A 36 -18.68 -20.27 3.54
N GLY A 37 -17.92 -20.86 4.46
CA GLY A 37 -16.66 -21.54 4.19
C GLY A 37 -15.55 -20.64 3.64
N LEU A 38 -15.76 -19.31 3.52
CA LEU A 38 -14.80 -18.34 3.01
C LEU A 38 -14.19 -17.56 4.17
N ARG A 39 -12.89 -17.28 4.07
CA ARG A 39 -12.20 -16.29 4.89
C ARG A 39 -11.26 -15.43 4.06
N VAL A 40 -11.30 -14.14 4.33
CA VAL A 40 -10.43 -13.13 3.74
C VAL A 40 -9.73 -12.36 4.86
N ARG A 41 -8.40 -12.32 4.87
CA ARG A 41 -7.61 -11.42 5.70
C ARG A 41 -7.04 -10.31 4.84
N ILE A 42 -7.24 -9.08 5.27
CA ILE A 42 -6.77 -7.87 4.60
C ILE A 42 -5.63 -7.28 5.44
N LEU A 43 -4.50 -7.03 4.81
CA LEU A 43 -3.34 -6.34 5.37
C LEU A 43 -3.06 -5.10 4.52
N ALA A 44 -2.75 -3.97 5.16
CA ALA A 44 -2.33 -2.77 4.45
C ALA A 44 -1.03 -2.21 5.02
N SER A 45 -0.16 -1.71 4.16
CA SER A 45 0.93 -0.83 4.53
C SER A 45 0.74 0.55 3.92
N GLU A 46 1.21 1.56 4.65
CA GLU A 46 1.42 2.91 4.12
C GLU A 46 2.94 3.09 3.98
N GLY A 47 3.39 3.33 2.74
CA GLY A 47 4.81 3.42 2.42
C GLY A 47 5.63 2.21 2.83
N GLN A 48 6.78 2.46 3.45
CA GLN A 48 7.79 1.44 3.79
C GLN A 48 7.45 0.61 5.04
N ASN A 49 6.30 0.84 5.66
CA ASN A 49 5.92 0.14 6.90
C ASN A 49 5.50 -1.31 6.64
N GLU A 50 5.69 -2.18 7.63
CA GLU A 50 5.16 -3.54 7.56
C GLU A 50 3.62 -3.54 7.44
N PRO A 51 3.02 -4.43 6.63
CA PRO A 51 1.57 -4.49 6.49
C PRO A 51 0.88 -4.84 7.82
N ALA A 52 0.03 -3.95 8.32
CA ALA A 52 -0.78 -4.18 9.51
C ALA A 52 -2.10 -4.89 9.14
N SER A 53 -2.56 -5.79 10.02
CA SER A 53 -3.83 -6.50 9.83
C SER A 53 -5.00 -5.55 10.01
N MET A 54 -5.76 -5.30 8.94
CA MET A 54 -6.93 -4.43 8.96
C MET A 54 -8.20 -5.19 9.35
N ALA A 55 -8.42 -6.36 8.74
CA ALA A 55 -9.68 -7.10 8.92
C ALA A 55 -9.52 -8.60 8.61
N VAL A 56 -10.39 -9.42 9.22
CA VAL A 56 -10.65 -10.80 8.82
C VAL A 56 -12.15 -10.98 8.64
N LEU A 57 -12.57 -11.25 7.41
CA LEU A 57 -13.97 -11.23 6.98
C LEU A 57 -14.38 -12.60 6.44
N ALA A 58 -15.63 -12.99 6.65
CA ALA A 58 -16.21 -14.21 6.08
C ALA A 58 -17.10 -13.91 4.85
N ASP A 59 -17.62 -12.68 4.80
CA ASP A 59 -18.54 -12.19 3.79
C ASP A 59 -17.79 -11.54 2.61
N PRO A 60 -18.01 -11.98 1.35
CA PRO A 60 -17.35 -11.42 0.17
C PRO A 60 -17.65 -9.93 -0.04
N GLU A 61 -18.90 -9.53 0.15
CA GLU A 61 -19.37 -8.16 -0.03
C GLU A 61 -18.70 -7.22 0.99
N ALA A 62 -18.64 -7.62 2.26
CA ALA A 62 -17.90 -6.87 3.28
C ALA A 62 -16.40 -6.74 2.95
N ALA A 63 -15.79 -7.78 2.37
CA ALA A 63 -14.40 -7.72 1.94
C ALA A 63 -14.18 -6.73 0.79
N LEU A 64 -15.11 -6.69 -0.17
CA LEU A 64 -15.09 -5.72 -1.26
C LEU A 64 -15.24 -4.28 -0.75
N GLU A 65 -16.16 -4.04 0.18
CA GLU A 65 -16.35 -2.72 0.80
C GLU A 65 -15.11 -2.25 1.57
N ALA A 66 -14.43 -3.16 2.28
CA ALA A 66 -13.19 -2.84 2.96
C ALA A 66 -12.06 -2.43 1.99
N VAL A 67 -11.95 -3.09 0.83
CA VAL A 67 -11.00 -2.73 -0.23
C VAL A 67 -11.35 -1.38 -0.84
N ARG A 68 -12.63 -1.14 -1.16
CA ARG A 68 -13.10 0.15 -1.70
C ARG A 68 -12.75 1.29 -0.77
N LYS A 69 -13.08 1.16 0.51
CA LYS A 69 -12.76 2.17 1.52
C LYS A 69 -11.27 2.49 1.60
N TRP A 70 -10.41 1.47 1.49
CA TRP A 70 -8.97 1.67 1.47
C TRP A 70 -8.49 2.42 0.21
N LEU A 71 -9.06 2.10 -0.95
CA LEU A 71 -8.75 2.80 -2.22
C LEU A 71 -9.26 4.24 -2.21
N ASP A 72 -10.47 4.48 -1.71
CA ASP A 72 -11.08 5.81 -1.66
C ASP A 72 -10.29 6.75 -0.74
N ALA A 73 -9.75 6.23 0.37
CA ALA A 73 -8.90 7.01 1.27
C ALA A 73 -7.59 7.50 0.62
N ARG A 74 -7.20 6.93 -0.53
CA ARG A 74 -5.96 7.23 -1.25
C ARG A 74 -6.19 8.08 -2.49
N GLN A 75 -7.44 8.28 -2.90
CA GLN A 75 -7.74 9.25 -3.95
C GLN A 75 -7.68 10.63 -3.31
N GLU A 76 -6.57 11.34 -3.54
CA GLU A 76 -6.46 12.76 -3.17
C GLU A 76 -7.65 13.53 -3.79
N PRO A 77 -8.30 14.45 -3.06
CA PRO A 77 -9.29 15.33 -3.69
C PRO A 77 -8.62 16.07 -4.86
N PRO A 78 -9.32 16.31 -5.99
CA PRO A 78 -8.72 16.99 -7.12
C PRO A 78 -8.14 18.33 -6.64
N GLY A 79 -6.82 18.47 -6.74
CA GLY A 79 -6.13 19.71 -6.40
C GLY A 79 -6.80 20.89 -7.13
N PRO A 80 -6.86 22.09 -6.52
CA PRO A 80 -7.59 23.21 -7.09
C PRO A 80 -7.10 23.47 -8.51
N SER A 81 -8.01 23.35 -9.48
CA SER A 81 -7.74 23.71 -10.87
C SER A 81 -7.31 25.18 -10.88
N ARG A 82 -6.01 25.42 -11.11
CA ARG A 82 -5.51 26.78 -11.33
C ARG A 82 -6.10 27.28 -12.65
N GLY A 83 -7.10 28.15 -12.54
CA GLY A 83 -7.61 28.97 -13.64
C GLY A 83 -6.68 30.12 -13.98
#